data_AF-A0A9E2X6C3-F1
#
_entry.id   AF-A0A9E2X6C3-F1
#
_cell.length_a   1.000
_cell.length_b   1.000
_cell.length_c   1.000
_cell.angle_alpha   90.00
_cell.angle_beta   90.00
_cell.angle_gamma   90.00
#
_symmetry.space_group_name_H-M   'P 1'
#
loop_
_entity.id
_entity.type
_entity.pdbx_description
1 polymer ?
#
loop_
_entity_poly.entity_id
_entity_poly.type
_entity_poly.pdbx_seq_one_letter_code
_entity_poly.pdbx_strand_id
1 'polypeptide(L)'
;RDAESTLDQLAAATEDDISVQSVLQLLGTVEEEALFRLCDLVIDRDTAGALTFVEELSEQGHDIGRLVTELIEHARQLLLVQHMGEVPESLPVTEEARERLRAQANQLGEPTVIRLLDLLAVAVDDMRQGGDPRLPLELALVKVTRPASDLSRESVAFRLERLEQGTHPQAATTPAPAAKPTPKAAAAPAAEPPDVELEQLQEAWARTIVPAVAERSIPISTVLGEARPAQLAGDTLTVEFPATASFHRQLAEEPKNATMLADALYEVTGRRLALAFAVGEGDAEGALELDEPAGEDRIIELLKTDLDAREREPK
;
A
#
# COMPACT_ATOMS: atom_id res chain seq x y z
N ARG A 1 14.51 9.75 -47.62
CA ARG A 1 13.04 9.84 -47.49
C ARG A 1 12.61 10.29 -46.10
N ASP A 2 12.68 9.48 -45.03
CA ASP A 2 12.33 9.98 -43.67
C ASP A 2 13.32 11.04 -43.18
N ALA A 3 14.63 10.78 -43.29
CA ALA A 3 15.66 11.76 -42.89
C ALA A 3 15.61 13.08 -43.70
N GLU A 4 15.22 13.03 -44.98
CA GLU A 4 15.01 14.23 -45.81
C GLU A 4 13.74 14.97 -45.39
N SER A 5 12.65 14.24 -45.09
CA SER A 5 11.41 14.84 -44.62
C SER A 5 11.57 15.51 -43.24
N THR A 6 12.36 14.93 -42.34
CA THR A 6 12.68 15.53 -41.04
C THR A 6 13.55 16.78 -41.22
N LEU A 7 14.54 16.74 -42.12
CA LEU A 7 15.38 17.90 -42.42
C LEU A 7 14.57 19.06 -43.03
N ASP A 8 13.64 18.77 -43.94
CA ASP A 8 12.75 19.77 -44.53
C ASP A 8 11.82 20.40 -43.47
N GLN A 9 11.35 19.62 -42.50
CA GLN A 9 10.56 20.14 -41.38
C GLN A 9 11.39 21.02 -40.44
N LEU A 10 12.66 20.67 -40.17
CA LEU A 10 13.58 21.50 -39.39
C LEU A 10 13.85 22.83 -40.08
N ALA A 11 14.16 22.78 -41.38
CA ALA A 11 14.43 23.96 -42.20
C ALA A 11 13.20 24.89 -42.32
N ALA A 12 11.98 24.34 -42.23
CA ALA A 12 10.75 25.14 -42.21
C ALA A 12 10.43 25.74 -40.83
N ALA A 13 10.90 25.12 -39.74
CA ALA A 13 10.62 25.53 -38.36
C ALA A 13 11.68 26.49 -37.77
N THR A 14 12.87 26.59 -38.37
CA THR A 14 13.94 27.49 -37.94
C THR A 14 14.29 28.48 -39.06
N GLU A 15 14.32 29.78 -38.74
CA GLU A 15 14.50 30.83 -39.76
C GLU A 15 15.93 30.92 -40.31
N ASP A 16 16.97 30.52 -39.56
CA ASP A 16 18.37 30.62 -40.03
C ASP A 16 19.35 29.57 -39.46
N ASP A 17 19.23 29.14 -38.19
CA ASP A 17 20.14 28.17 -37.56
C ASP A 17 19.39 26.95 -36.98
N ILE A 18 19.78 25.75 -37.42
CA ILE A 18 19.30 24.48 -36.85
C ILE A 18 20.12 24.19 -35.59
N SER A 19 19.54 24.47 -34.41
CA SER A 19 20.15 24.09 -33.14
C SER A 19 19.86 22.62 -32.78
N VAL A 20 20.73 21.98 -32.01
CA VAL A 20 20.50 20.62 -31.47
C VAL A 20 19.17 20.55 -30.73
N GLN A 21 18.82 21.59 -29.97
CA GLN A 21 17.56 21.67 -29.23
C GLN A 21 16.34 21.68 -30.16
N SER A 22 16.41 22.40 -31.28
CA SER A 22 15.35 22.43 -32.31
C SER A 22 15.17 21.06 -32.98
N VAL A 23 16.27 20.32 -33.18
CA VAL A 23 16.24 18.95 -33.70
C VAL A 23 15.58 18.00 -32.71
N LEU A 24 15.94 18.08 -31.43
CA LEU A 24 15.39 17.23 -30.37
C LEU A 24 13.89 17.50 -30.14
N GLN A 25 13.47 18.78 -30.17
CA GLN A 25 12.06 19.15 -30.06
C GLN A 25 11.24 18.62 -31.24
N LEU A 26 11.73 18.76 -32.48
CA LEU A 26 11.00 18.27 -33.65
C LEU A 26 10.95 16.74 -33.72
N LEU A 27 12.02 16.07 -33.30
CA LEU A 27 12.06 14.61 -33.23
C LEU A 27 11.19 14.08 -32.11
N GLY A 28 10.67 14.92 -31.20
CA GLY A 28 9.94 14.50 -30.01
C GLY A 28 10.78 13.59 -29.11
N THR A 29 12.12 13.71 -29.15
CA THR A 29 13.01 12.95 -28.28
C THR A 29 12.82 13.43 -26.86
N VAL A 30 12.54 12.49 -25.96
CA VAL A 30 12.54 12.75 -24.53
C VAL A 30 13.97 13.14 -24.14
N GLU A 31 14.11 14.23 -23.41
CA GLU A 31 15.42 14.67 -22.93
C GLU A 31 15.95 13.65 -21.93
N GLU A 32 17.23 13.27 -22.07
CA GLU A 32 17.93 12.37 -21.14
C GLU A 32 17.78 12.84 -19.68
N GLU A 33 17.74 14.15 -19.45
CA GLU A 33 17.49 14.76 -18.15
C GLU A 33 16.13 14.37 -17.55
N ALA A 34 15.08 14.25 -18.38
CA ALA A 34 13.76 13.85 -17.91
C ALA A 34 13.74 12.41 -17.41
N LEU A 35 14.51 11.51 -18.04
CA LEU A 35 14.65 10.12 -17.59
C LEU A 35 15.36 10.05 -16.24
N PHE A 36 16.48 10.77 -16.10
CA PHE A 36 17.20 10.86 -14.84
C PHE A 36 16.31 11.45 -13.74
N ARG A 37 15.64 12.57 -13.99
CA ARG A 37 14.76 13.24 -13.01
C ARG A 37 13.60 12.35 -12.57
N LEU A 38 12.95 11.61 -13.49
CA LEU A 38 11.91 10.65 -13.11
C LEU A 38 12.46 9.53 -12.22
N CYS A 39 13.62 8.98 -12.55
CA CYS A 39 14.25 7.97 -11.73
C CYS A 39 14.65 8.49 -10.35
N ASP A 40 15.14 9.73 -10.24
CA ASP A 40 15.45 10.38 -8.96
C ASP A 40 14.19 10.51 -8.09
N LEU A 41 13.06 10.92 -8.67
CA LEU A 41 11.77 10.99 -7.96
C LEU A 41 11.30 9.60 -7.48
N VAL A 42 11.58 8.54 -8.24
CA VAL A 42 11.30 7.16 -7.84
C VAL A 42 12.20 6.72 -6.68
N ILE A 43 13.50 7.07 -6.73
CA ILE A 43 14.47 6.81 -5.66
C ILE A 43 14.02 7.48 -4.36
N ASP A 44 13.67 8.75 -4.43
CA ASP A 44 13.22 9.57 -3.30
C ASP A 44 11.82 9.20 -2.80
N ARG A 45 11.11 8.35 -3.55
CA ARG A 45 9.69 7.98 -3.32
C ARG A 45 8.76 9.19 -3.30
N ASP A 46 9.10 10.22 -4.07
CA ASP A 46 8.30 11.41 -4.19
C ASP A 46 7.21 11.22 -5.26
N THR A 47 6.09 10.64 -4.83
CA THR A 47 4.91 10.48 -5.71
C THR A 47 4.37 11.81 -6.21
N ALA A 48 4.36 12.84 -5.36
CA ALA A 48 3.78 14.13 -5.72
C ALA A 48 4.64 14.81 -6.79
N GLY A 49 5.95 14.86 -6.58
CA GLY A 49 6.90 15.39 -7.54
C GLY A 49 6.87 14.62 -8.87
N ALA A 50 6.76 13.29 -8.83
CA ALA A 50 6.64 12.46 -10.04
C ALA A 50 5.39 12.81 -10.87
N LEU A 51 4.23 12.96 -10.22
CA LEU A 51 2.99 13.31 -10.92
C LEU A 51 3.02 14.74 -11.48
N THR A 52 3.50 15.70 -10.69
CA THR A 52 3.68 17.09 -11.17
C THR A 52 4.64 17.15 -12.34
N PHE A 53 5.73 16.38 -12.33
CA PHE A 53 6.67 16.37 -13.44
C PHE A 53 6.09 15.75 -14.72
N VAL A 54 5.26 14.70 -14.61
CA VAL A 54 4.53 14.14 -15.77
C VAL A 54 3.54 15.16 -16.34
N GLU A 55 2.85 15.92 -15.48
CA GLU A 55 1.98 17.02 -15.90
C GLU A 55 2.77 18.10 -16.66
N GLU A 56 3.91 18.57 -16.11
CA GLU A 56 4.80 19.54 -16.76
C GLU A 56 5.23 19.07 -18.16
N LEU A 57 5.67 17.81 -18.29
CA LEU A 57 6.07 17.23 -19.58
C LEU A 57 4.90 17.16 -20.57
N SER A 58 3.71 16.80 -20.08
CA SER A 58 2.51 16.78 -20.90
C SER A 58 2.12 18.17 -21.40
N GLU A 59 2.18 19.19 -20.55
CA GLU A 59 1.85 20.57 -20.91
C GLU A 59 2.83 21.14 -21.92
N GLN A 60 4.10 20.71 -21.84
CA GLN A 60 5.14 21.02 -22.82
C GLN A 60 4.99 20.25 -24.14
N GLY A 61 4.02 19.33 -24.23
CA GLY A 61 3.71 18.58 -25.44
C GLY A 61 4.61 17.38 -25.71
N HIS A 62 5.34 16.88 -24.69
CA HIS A 62 6.14 15.66 -24.84
C HIS A 62 5.26 14.44 -25.12
N ASP A 63 5.77 13.53 -25.96
CA ASP A 63 5.14 12.24 -26.20
C ASP A 63 5.37 11.31 -24.99
N ILE A 64 4.32 11.14 -24.19
CA ILE A 64 4.34 10.30 -22.98
C ILE A 64 4.53 8.81 -23.32
N GLY A 65 3.99 8.33 -24.45
CA GLY A 65 4.20 6.95 -24.87
C GLY A 65 5.66 6.66 -25.19
N ARG A 66 6.33 7.64 -25.83
CA ARG A 66 7.77 7.58 -26.04
C ARG A 66 8.55 7.67 -24.73
N LEU A 67 8.19 8.60 -23.83
CA LEU A 67 8.80 8.74 -22.50
C LEU A 67 8.82 7.42 -21.74
N VAL A 68 7.72 6.69 -21.72
CA VAL A 68 7.65 5.38 -21.05
C VAL A 68 8.57 4.36 -21.71
N THR A 69 8.65 4.34 -23.03
CA THR A 69 9.53 3.42 -23.76
C THR A 69 11.01 3.72 -23.46
N GLU A 70 11.41 4.99 -23.43
CA GLU A 70 12.77 5.41 -23.08
C GLU A 70 13.07 5.15 -21.59
N LEU A 71 12.09 5.32 -20.69
CA LEU A 71 12.24 5.02 -19.27
C LEU A 71 12.41 3.51 -19.01
N ILE A 72 11.77 2.65 -19.80
CA ILE A 72 12.03 1.19 -19.76
C ILE A 72 13.49 0.92 -20.13
N GLU A 73 14.00 1.53 -21.19
CA GLU A 73 15.40 1.33 -21.58
C GLU A 73 16.38 1.84 -20.52
N HIS A 74 16.09 3.00 -19.92
CA HIS A 74 16.86 3.52 -18.78
C HIS A 74 16.86 2.56 -17.59
N ALA A 75 15.69 2.03 -17.20
CA ALA A 75 15.59 1.04 -16.13
C ALA A 75 16.34 -0.28 -16.46
N ARG A 76 16.35 -0.71 -17.72
CA ARG A 76 17.16 -1.85 -18.18
C ARG A 76 18.66 -1.57 -18.05
N GLN A 77 19.10 -0.34 -18.37
CA GLN A 77 20.48 0.08 -18.17
C GLN A 77 20.87 0.05 -16.70
N LEU A 78 20.00 0.52 -15.79
CA LEU A 78 20.23 0.43 -14.35
C LEU A 78 20.40 -1.04 -13.89
N LEU A 79 19.51 -1.94 -14.33
CA LEU A 79 19.57 -3.36 -13.99
C LEU A 79 20.88 -4.01 -14.48
N LEU A 80 21.30 -3.66 -15.69
CA LEU A 80 22.54 -4.14 -16.28
C LEU A 80 23.76 -3.65 -15.49
N VAL A 81 23.78 -2.37 -15.08
CA VAL A 81 24.86 -1.80 -14.25
C VAL A 81 24.93 -2.49 -12.88
N GLN A 82 23.77 -2.80 -12.27
CA GLN A 82 23.71 -3.53 -10.99
C GLN A 82 24.33 -4.93 -11.09
N HIS A 83 24.06 -5.65 -12.17
CA HIS A 83 24.55 -7.01 -12.38
C HIS A 83 26.03 -7.07 -12.79
N MET A 84 26.49 -6.10 -13.58
CA MET A 84 27.87 -6.06 -14.06
C MET A 84 28.81 -5.35 -13.08
N GLY A 85 28.28 -4.56 -12.13
CA GLY A 85 29.06 -3.73 -11.20
C GLY A 85 29.71 -2.52 -11.86
N GLU A 86 29.53 -2.33 -13.16
CA GLU A 86 30.06 -1.23 -13.95
C GLU A 86 29.15 -0.91 -15.14
N VAL A 87 29.33 0.28 -15.73
CA VAL A 87 28.61 0.68 -16.95
C VAL A 87 29.39 0.19 -18.16
N PRO A 88 28.86 -0.75 -18.97
CA PRO A 88 29.59 -1.30 -20.10
C PRO A 88 30.01 -0.24 -21.10
N GLU A 89 31.21 -0.38 -21.65
CA GLU A 89 31.70 0.50 -22.71
C GLU A 89 30.81 0.49 -23.96
N SER A 90 30.07 -0.60 -24.18
CA SER A 90 29.13 -0.74 -25.30
C SER A 90 27.88 0.15 -25.21
N LEU A 91 27.57 0.72 -24.03
CA LEU A 91 26.45 1.66 -23.91
C LEU A 91 26.84 3.01 -24.53
N PRO A 92 26.04 3.56 -25.46
CA PRO A 92 26.34 4.81 -26.16
C PRO A 92 25.96 6.03 -25.31
N VAL A 93 26.59 6.17 -24.14
CA VAL A 93 26.33 7.25 -23.17
C VAL A 93 27.60 8.08 -22.91
N THR A 94 27.41 9.34 -22.53
CA THR A 94 28.51 10.25 -22.15
C THR A 94 29.12 9.84 -20.80
N GLU A 95 30.34 10.28 -20.50
CA GLU A 95 30.97 9.99 -19.20
C GLU A 95 30.17 10.57 -18.03
N GLU A 96 29.55 11.73 -18.20
CA GLU A 96 28.65 12.32 -17.21
C GLU A 96 27.42 11.44 -16.95
N ALA A 97 26.78 10.96 -18.02
CA ALA A 97 25.66 10.04 -17.92
C ALA A 97 26.07 8.69 -17.30
N ARG A 98 27.28 8.19 -17.57
CA ARG A 98 27.82 6.98 -16.92
C ARG A 98 27.91 7.14 -15.41
N GLU A 99 28.36 8.29 -14.92
CA GLU A 99 28.45 8.56 -13.48
C GLU A 99 27.07 8.60 -12.83
N ARG A 100 26.10 9.29 -13.46
CA ARG A 100 24.72 9.36 -12.99
C ARG A 100 24.03 7.99 -13.01
N LEU A 101 24.23 7.19 -14.06
CA LEU A 101 23.71 5.82 -14.14
C LEU A 101 24.25 4.94 -13.01
N ARG A 102 25.56 5.01 -12.70
CA ARG A 102 26.14 4.32 -11.53
C ARG A 102 25.51 4.79 -10.22
N ALA A 103 25.32 6.10 -10.06
CA ALA A 103 24.73 6.66 -8.85
C ALA A 103 23.29 6.14 -8.63
N GLN A 104 22.44 6.22 -9.65
CA GLN A 104 21.06 5.72 -9.59
C GLN A 104 21.00 4.21 -9.38
N ALA A 105 21.84 3.43 -10.09
CA ALA A 105 21.91 1.98 -9.93
C ALA A 105 22.27 1.54 -8.50
N ASN A 106 23.07 2.34 -7.78
CA ASN A 106 23.43 2.08 -6.39
C ASN A 106 22.35 2.50 -5.38
N GLN A 107 21.52 3.48 -5.73
CA GLN A 107 20.49 4.03 -4.83
C GLN A 107 19.14 3.30 -4.98
N LEU A 108 18.77 2.93 -6.20
CA LEU A 108 17.54 2.23 -6.49
C LEU A 108 17.75 0.73 -6.35
N GLY A 109 17.22 0.11 -5.28
CA GLY A 109 17.39 -1.34 -5.09
C GLY A 109 16.86 -2.15 -6.27
N GLU A 110 17.59 -3.20 -6.67
CA GLU A 110 17.24 -4.12 -7.78
C GLU A 110 15.77 -4.57 -7.76
N PRO A 111 15.16 -4.96 -6.62
CA PRO A 111 13.76 -5.32 -6.60
C PRO A 111 12.86 -4.18 -7.13
N THR A 112 13.15 -2.92 -6.74
CA THR A 112 12.37 -1.78 -7.20
C THR A 112 12.55 -1.53 -8.70
N VAL A 113 13.74 -1.77 -9.25
CA VAL A 113 14.00 -1.65 -10.70
C VAL A 113 13.17 -2.66 -11.48
N ILE A 114 13.13 -3.92 -11.03
CA ILE A 114 12.31 -4.98 -11.65
C ILE A 114 10.82 -4.61 -11.59
N ARG A 115 10.35 -4.21 -10.41
CA ARG A 115 8.96 -3.75 -10.23
C ARG A 115 8.62 -2.57 -11.13
N LEU A 116 9.54 -1.61 -11.29
CA LEU A 116 9.34 -0.48 -12.21
C LEU A 116 9.18 -0.96 -13.65
N LEU A 117 10.05 -1.88 -14.10
CA LEU A 117 9.96 -2.46 -15.44
C LEU A 117 8.62 -3.17 -15.68
N ASP A 118 8.15 -3.98 -14.72
CA ASP A 118 6.87 -4.67 -14.84
C ASP A 118 5.69 -3.70 -14.95
N LEU A 119 5.68 -2.66 -14.10
CA LEU A 119 4.65 -1.62 -14.12
C LEU A 119 4.66 -0.80 -15.41
N LEU A 120 5.85 -0.47 -15.93
CA LEU A 120 5.98 0.26 -17.19
C LEU A 120 5.59 -0.62 -18.40
N ALA A 121 5.87 -1.92 -18.37
CA ALA A 121 5.44 -2.84 -19.42
C ALA A 121 3.91 -2.90 -19.51
N VAL A 122 3.23 -3.00 -18.36
CA VAL A 122 1.76 -2.89 -18.28
C VAL A 122 1.29 -1.54 -18.81
N ALA A 123 1.96 -0.44 -18.41
CA ALA A 123 1.59 0.89 -18.88
C ALA A 123 1.68 1.03 -20.42
N VAL A 124 2.72 0.47 -21.05
CA VAL A 124 2.85 0.46 -22.52
C VAL A 124 1.67 -0.26 -23.18
N ASP A 125 1.25 -1.40 -22.64
CA ASP A 125 0.14 -2.17 -23.20
C ASP A 125 -1.21 -1.46 -22.98
N ASP A 126 -1.40 -0.78 -21.86
CA ASP A 126 -2.59 0.05 -21.60
C ASP A 126 -2.65 1.28 -22.53
N MET A 127 -1.50 1.93 -22.79
CA MET A 127 -1.42 3.05 -23.73
C MET A 127 -1.83 2.65 -25.16
N ARG A 128 -1.47 1.44 -25.59
CA ARG A 128 -1.84 0.89 -26.91
C ARG A 128 -3.34 0.67 -27.07
N GLN A 129 -4.11 0.57 -25.98
CA GLN A 129 -5.55 0.32 -26.01
C GLN A 129 -6.39 1.59 -26.28
N GLY A 130 -5.76 2.76 -26.44
CA GLY A 130 -6.42 3.97 -26.98
C GLY A 130 -7.01 4.93 -25.94
N GLY A 131 -6.50 4.92 -24.71
CA GLY A 131 -6.83 5.88 -23.65
C GLY A 131 -5.88 7.08 -23.56
N ASP A 132 -6.02 7.90 -22.50
CA ASP A 132 -5.04 8.93 -22.16
C ASP A 132 -3.71 8.25 -21.75
N PRO A 133 -2.59 8.48 -22.47
CA PRO A 133 -1.33 7.81 -22.19
C PRO A 133 -0.68 8.26 -20.88
N ARG A 134 -1.16 9.34 -20.24
CA ARG A 134 -0.64 9.79 -18.95
C ARG A 134 -1.05 8.88 -17.81
N LEU A 135 -2.33 8.49 -17.78
CA LEU A 135 -2.90 7.74 -16.67
C LEU A 135 -2.15 6.43 -16.38
N PRO A 136 -1.78 5.59 -17.38
CA PRO A 136 -1.01 4.38 -17.11
C PRO A 136 0.38 4.66 -16.52
N LEU A 137 1.06 5.73 -16.95
CA LEU A 137 2.34 6.14 -16.38
C LEU A 137 2.19 6.64 -14.95
N GLU A 138 1.21 7.51 -14.69
CA GLU A 138 0.91 8.03 -13.35
C GLU A 138 0.62 6.90 -12.37
N LEU A 139 -0.19 5.92 -12.78
CA LEU A 139 -0.49 4.73 -11.97
C LEU A 139 0.76 3.89 -11.71
N ALA A 140 1.63 3.70 -12.70
CA ALA A 140 2.91 3.01 -12.53
C ALA A 140 3.80 3.75 -11.50
N LEU A 141 3.93 5.07 -11.60
CA LEU A 141 4.72 5.91 -10.70
C LEU A 141 4.18 5.88 -9.27
N VAL A 142 2.86 5.97 -9.08
CA VAL A 142 2.22 5.82 -7.76
C VAL A 142 2.51 4.44 -7.17
N LYS A 143 2.35 3.38 -7.96
CA LYS A 143 2.60 2.00 -7.49
C LYS A 143 4.06 1.76 -7.15
N VAL A 144 5.03 2.32 -7.87
CA VAL A 144 6.45 2.11 -7.57
C VAL A 144 6.95 2.94 -6.38
N THR A 145 6.47 4.19 -6.24
CA THR A 145 6.86 5.09 -5.14
C THR A 145 6.16 4.71 -3.82
N ARG A 146 4.95 4.13 -3.92
CA ARG A 146 4.16 3.66 -2.78
C ARG A 146 3.86 2.15 -2.89
N PRO A 147 4.88 1.29 -2.73
CA PRO A 147 4.68 -0.15 -2.81
C PRO A 147 3.75 -0.70 -1.72
N ALA A 148 3.51 0.05 -0.65
CA ALA A 148 2.55 -0.33 0.39
C ALA A 148 1.07 -0.10 0.01
N SER A 149 0.77 0.77 -0.96
CA SER A 149 -0.61 1.05 -1.43
C SER A 149 -1.05 0.16 -2.59
N ASP A 150 -0.12 -0.60 -3.17
CA ASP A 150 -0.46 -1.60 -4.17
C ASP A 150 -0.74 -2.94 -3.47
N LEU A 151 -2.02 -3.32 -3.46
CA LEU A 151 -2.53 -4.55 -2.84
C LEU A 151 -2.53 -5.76 -3.81
N SER A 152 -1.90 -5.63 -4.98
CA SER A 152 -1.72 -6.77 -5.90
C SER A 152 -0.88 -7.88 -5.24
N ARG A 153 -1.15 -9.14 -5.61
CA ARG A 153 -0.41 -10.30 -5.07
C ARG A 153 1.11 -10.18 -5.30
N GLU A 154 1.52 -9.62 -6.43
CA GLU A 154 2.92 -9.37 -6.78
C GLU A 154 3.56 -8.33 -5.85
N SER A 155 2.84 -7.26 -5.52
CA SER A 155 3.28 -6.27 -4.52
C SER A 155 3.39 -6.85 -3.11
N VAL A 156 2.52 -7.79 -2.74
CA VAL A 156 2.63 -8.52 -1.46
C VAL A 156 3.87 -9.41 -1.45
N ALA A 157 4.12 -10.18 -2.51
CA ALA A 157 5.31 -11.04 -2.64
C ALA A 157 6.60 -10.22 -2.61
N PHE A 158 6.62 -9.08 -3.31
CA PHE A 158 7.73 -8.13 -3.30
C PHE A 158 8.06 -7.58 -1.90
N ARG A 159 7.03 -7.23 -1.12
CA ARG A 159 7.22 -6.76 0.27
C ARG A 159 7.72 -7.88 1.19
N LEU A 160 7.28 -9.12 0.95
CA LEU A 160 7.76 -10.29 1.68
C LEU A 160 9.24 -10.54 1.38
N GLU A 161 9.63 -10.52 0.11
CA GLU A 161 11.01 -10.73 -0.33
C GLU A 161 11.95 -9.64 0.21
N ARG A 162 11.51 -8.38 0.23
CA ARG A 162 12.26 -7.27 0.88
C ARG A 162 12.38 -7.42 2.39
N LEU A 163 11.39 -8.04 3.05
CA LEU A 163 11.43 -8.31 4.48
C LEU A 163 12.39 -9.48 4.79
N GLU A 164 12.39 -10.50 3.93
CA GLU A 164 13.30 -11.65 4.01
C GLU A 164 14.76 -11.28 3.73
N GLN A 165 14.99 -10.31 2.84
CA GLN A 165 16.33 -9.78 2.54
C GLN A 165 16.86 -8.79 3.61
N GLY A 166 16.08 -8.50 4.66
CA GLY A 166 16.53 -7.65 5.78
C GLY A 166 16.67 -6.16 5.44
N THR A 167 16.19 -5.72 4.26
CA THR A 167 16.36 -4.35 3.77
C THR A 167 15.20 -3.48 4.26
N HIS A 168 15.27 -3.04 5.52
CA HIS A 168 14.34 -2.04 6.06
C HIS A 168 14.53 -0.69 5.36
N PRO A 169 13.51 -0.12 4.70
CA PRO A 169 13.51 1.32 4.47
C PRO A 169 13.36 1.97 5.85
N GLN A 170 14.39 2.70 6.26
CA GLN A 170 14.36 3.58 7.42
C GLN A 170 13.15 4.50 7.26
N ALA A 171 12.14 4.30 8.10
CA ALA A 171 11.06 5.25 8.23
C ALA A 171 11.71 6.60 8.56
N ALA A 172 11.43 7.61 7.75
CA ALA A 172 11.84 8.98 8.00
C ALA A 172 11.38 9.37 9.41
N THR A 173 12.33 9.45 10.33
CA THR A 173 12.10 9.96 11.68
C THR A 173 11.97 11.47 11.56
N THR A 174 10.74 11.97 11.56
CA THR A 174 10.46 13.37 11.88
C THR A 174 11.07 13.67 13.26
N PRO A 175 11.91 14.71 13.42
CA PRO A 175 12.46 15.05 14.72
C PRO A 175 11.36 15.65 15.61
N ALA A 176 10.99 14.96 16.68
CA ALA A 176 10.24 15.54 17.78
C ALA A 176 11.15 16.50 18.57
N PRO A 177 10.71 17.73 18.94
CA PRO A 177 11.52 18.63 19.74
C PRO A 177 11.72 18.11 21.17
N ALA A 178 12.96 18.11 21.61
CA ALA A 178 13.39 17.69 22.94
C ALA A 178 12.83 18.61 24.06
N ALA A 179 12.11 18.02 25.01
CA ALA A 179 11.88 18.58 26.33
C ALA A 179 12.57 17.71 27.39
N LYS A 180 13.42 18.35 28.21
CA LYS A 180 14.25 17.74 29.26
C LYS A 180 13.41 17.14 30.41
N PRO A 181 13.95 16.15 31.16
CA PRO A 181 13.24 15.52 32.27
C PRO A 181 13.54 16.19 33.62
N THR A 182 12.53 16.26 34.49
CA THR A 182 12.69 16.42 35.95
C THR A 182 11.58 15.65 36.70
N PRO A 183 11.81 15.23 37.96
CA PRO A 183 11.34 13.95 38.50
C PRO A 183 10.03 13.98 39.31
N LYS A 184 9.48 12.76 39.42
CA LYS A 184 8.26 12.29 40.08
C LYS A 184 8.17 12.51 41.60
N ALA A 185 7.01 13.00 42.06
CA ALA A 185 6.27 12.67 43.30
C ALA A 185 4.97 13.52 43.31
N ALA A 186 3.78 13.15 43.80
CA ALA A 186 3.10 11.93 44.23
C ALA A 186 1.62 12.34 44.49
N ALA A 187 0.67 11.45 44.15
CA ALA A 187 -0.73 11.34 44.64
C ALA A 187 -1.78 12.44 44.38
N ALA A 188 -2.61 12.22 43.34
CA ALA A 188 -4.09 12.24 43.18
C ALA A 188 -5.02 13.20 44.00
N PRO A 189 -6.28 13.49 43.58
CA PRO A 189 -7.02 13.06 42.36
C PRO A 189 -7.67 14.23 41.56
N ALA A 190 -8.35 13.87 40.46
CA ALA A 190 -9.31 14.67 39.66
C ALA A 190 -8.75 15.65 38.62
N ALA A 191 -8.72 15.17 37.37
CA ALA A 191 -9.29 15.83 36.20
C ALA A 191 -9.20 14.85 35.02
N GLU A 192 -10.25 14.04 34.82
CA GLU A 192 -10.48 13.30 33.57
C GLU A 192 -10.62 14.32 32.41
N PRO A 193 -9.76 14.27 31.39
CA PRO A 193 -10.08 14.77 30.07
C PRO A 193 -11.00 13.75 29.35
N PRO A 194 -11.74 14.17 28.32
CA PRO A 194 -13.14 13.80 28.14
C PRO A 194 -13.34 12.33 27.70
N ASP A 195 -14.32 11.65 28.33
CA ASP A 195 -14.90 10.36 27.91
C ASP A 195 -15.46 10.35 26.47
N VAL A 196 -15.51 11.52 25.82
CA VAL A 196 -16.07 11.73 24.49
C VAL A 196 -15.32 10.94 23.40
N GLU A 197 -14.02 10.61 23.57
CA GLU A 197 -13.31 9.76 22.59
C GLU A 197 -13.65 8.27 22.74
N LEU A 198 -13.87 7.77 23.96
CA LEU A 198 -14.23 6.36 24.20
C LEU A 198 -15.68 6.08 23.82
N GLU A 199 -16.60 7.00 24.14
CA GLU A 199 -18.02 6.87 23.81
C GLU A 199 -18.25 6.86 22.29
N GLN A 200 -17.55 7.72 21.54
CA GLN A 200 -17.55 7.70 20.07
C GLN A 200 -17.00 6.39 19.50
N LEU A 201 -15.96 5.83 20.13
CA LEU A 201 -15.35 4.58 19.71
C LEU A 201 -16.27 3.38 19.99
N GLN A 202 -17.00 3.39 21.10
CA GLN A 202 -18.02 2.39 21.42
C GLN A 202 -19.17 2.42 20.42
N GLU A 203 -19.63 3.60 19.99
CA GLU A 203 -20.66 3.72 18.94
C GLU A 203 -20.14 3.23 17.57
N ALA A 204 -18.92 3.62 17.20
CA ALA A 204 -18.28 3.21 15.96
C ALA A 204 -17.96 1.70 15.92
N TRP A 205 -17.82 1.05 17.09
CA TRP A 205 -17.48 -0.37 17.21
C TRP A 205 -18.50 -1.26 16.49
N ALA A 206 -19.76 -1.19 16.89
CA ALA A 206 -20.82 -2.02 16.31
C ALA A 206 -21.23 -1.55 14.91
N ARG A 207 -21.14 -0.23 14.64
CA ARG A 207 -21.66 0.36 13.39
C ARG A 207 -20.69 0.28 12.22
N THR A 208 -19.38 0.27 12.49
CA THR A 208 -18.38 0.47 11.43
C THR A 208 -17.18 -0.46 11.59
N ILE A 209 -16.64 -0.63 12.80
CA ILE A 209 -15.40 -1.41 13.00
C ILE A 209 -15.67 -2.92 12.86
N VAL A 210 -16.68 -3.48 13.54
CA VAL A 210 -17.04 -4.90 13.41
C VAL A 210 -17.46 -5.26 11.97
N PRO A 211 -18.30 -4.45 11.27
CA PRO A 211 -18.59 -4.66 9.85
C PRO A 211 -17.36 -4.60 8.93
N ALA A 212 -16.43 -3.66 9.17
CA ALA A 212 -15.19 -3.58 8.38
C ALA A 212 -14.30 -4.83 8.58
N VAL A 213 -14.31 -5.42 9.77
CA VAL A 213 -13.64 -6.71 10.01
C VAL A 213 -14.40 -7.86 9.31
N ALA A 214 -15.74 -7.81 9.24
CA ALA A 214 -16.54 -8.83 8.56
C ALA A 214 -16.24 -8.95 7.06
N GLU A 215 -15.90 -7.84 6.40
CA GLU A 215 -15.45 -7.84 5.00
C GLU A 215 -14.15 -8.64 4.78
N ARG A 216 -13.30 -8.75 5.82
CA ARG A 216 -12.01 -9.45 5.77
C ARG A 216 -12.11 -10.87 6.30
N SER A 217 -12.90 -11.06 7.36
CA SER A 217 -13.06 -12.35 8.02
C SER A 217 -14.35 -12.40 8.83
N ILE A 218 -15.33 -13.14 8.29
CA ILE A 218 -16.61 -13.41 8.96
C ILE A 218 -16.40 -14.02 10.36
N PRO A 219 -15.55 -15.06 10.57
CA PRO A 219 -15.34 -15.64 11.89
C PRO A 219 -14.83 -14.65 12.96
N ILE A 220 -13.93 -13.74 12.58
CA ILE A 220 -13.37 -12.75 13.51
C ILE A 220 -14.39 -11.65 13.82
N SER A 221 -15.24 -11.28 12.86
CA SER A 221 -16.32 -10.32 13.13
C SER A 221 -17.35 -10.86 14.14
N THR A 222 -17.64 -12.16 14.10
CA THR A 222 -18.53 -12.81 15.08
C THR A 222 -17.91 -12.76 16.48
N VAL A 223 -16.63 -13.06 16.59
CA VAL A 223 -15.84 -12.98 17.83
C VAL A 223 -15.85 -11.56 18.40
N LEU A 224 -15.62 -10.55 17.56
CA LEU A 224 -15.57 -9.15 17.98
C LEU A 224 -16.96 -8.54 18.26
N GLY A 225 -18.03 -9.14 17.72
CA GLY A 225 -19.41 -8.73 18.00
C GLY A 225 -19.82 -8.94 19.46
N GLU A 226 -19.19 -9.90 20.15
CA GLU A 226 -19.37 -10.12 21.59
C GLU A 226 -18.46 -9.24 22.46
N ALA A 227 -17.46 -8.59 21.85
CA ALA A 227 -16.50 -7.75 22.54
C ALA A 227 -16.92 -6.28 22.51
N ARG A 228 -16.42 -5.49 23.46
CA ARG A 228 -16.64 -4.04 23.49
C ARG A 228 -15.38 -3.26 23.87
N PRO A 229 -15.19 -2.05 23.34
CA PRO A 229 -14.20 -1.11 23.86
C PRO A 229 -14.52 -0.75 25.31
N ALA A 230 -13.68 -1.14 26.27
CA ALA A 230 -13.90 -0.86 27.69
C ALA A 230 -13.11 0.35 28.18
N GLN A 231 -11.93 0.60 27.63
CA GLN A 231 -11.09 1.72 28.05
C GLN A 231 -10.18 2.18 26.91
N LEU A 232 -9.98 3.50 26.81
CA LEU A 232 -8.97 4.10 25.94
C LEU A 232 -8.00 4.92 26.80
N ALA A 233 -6.78 4.44 26.95
CA ALA A 233 -5.72 5.11 27.71
C ALA A 233 -4.62 5.60 26.74
N GLY A 234 -4.69 6.88 26.37
CA GLY A 234 -3.79 7.46 25.38
C GLY A 234 -4.01 6.83 24.01
N ASP A 235 -3.04 6.03 23.55
CA ASP A 235 -3.12 5.27 22.29
C ASP A 235 -3.33 3.77 22.52
N THR A 236 -3.69 3.33 23.73
CA THR A 236 -4.00 1.91 24.00
C THR A 236 -5.49 1.72 24.23
N LEU A 237 -6.12 0.93 23.36
CA LEU A 237 -7.51 0.50 23.45
C LEU A 237 -7.60 -0.85 24.14
N THR A 238 -8.33 -0.90 25.25
CA THR A 238 -8.69 -2.15 25.92
C THR A 238 -10.03 -2.64 25.39
N VAL A 239 -10.01 -3.81 24.74
CA VAL A 239 -11.20 -4.52 24.26
C VAL A 239 -11.55 -5.60 25.27
N GLU A 240 -12.75 -5.53 25.81
CA GLU A 240 -13.24 -6.41 26.85
C GLU A 240 -14.18 -7.46 26.26
N PHE A 241 -13.94 -8.71 26.65
CA PHE A 241 -14.79 -9.86 26.33
C PHE A 241 -15.57 -10.31 27.57
N PRO A 242 -16.79 -10.86 27.40
CA PRO A 242 -17.51 -11.53 28.47
C PRO A 242 -16.69 -12.69 29.07
N ALA A 243 -16.87 -12.98 30.36
CA ALA A 243 -16.17 -14.08 31.04
C ALA A 243 -16.43 -15.47 30.42
N THR A 244 -17.59 -15.64 29.79
CA THR A 244 -17.98 -16.85 29.04
C THR A 244 -17.23 -17.01 27.71
N ALA A 245 -16.64 -15.93 27.18
CA ALA A 245 -16.05 -15.86 25.85
C ALA A 245 -14.50 -15.88 25.89
N SER A 246 -13.90 -16.64 26.82
CA SER A 246 -12.44 -16.72 26.99
C SER A 246 -11.71 -17.26 25.74
N PHE A 247 -12.32 -18.18 24.99
CA PHE A 247 -11.78 -18.69 23.73
C PHE A 247 -11.81 -17.64 22.62
N HIS A 248 -12.89 -16.85 22.54
CA HIS A 248 -13.04 -15.74 21.60
C HIS A 248 -12.00 -14.64 21.85
N ARG A 249 -11.71 -14.34 23.13
CA ARG A 249 -10.60 -13.46 23.52
C ARG A 249 -9.25 -13.98 23.01
N GLN A 250 -8.94 -15.26 23.25
CA GLN A 250 -7.66 -15.83 22.83
C GLN A 250 -7.49 -15.79 21.30
N LEU A 251 -8.57 -16.03 20.57
CA LEU A 251 -8.60 -15.92 19.12
C LEU A 251 -8.39 -14.46 18.65
N ALA A 252 -8.97 -13.47 19.34
CA ALA A 252 -8.74 -12.06 19.03
C ALA A 252 -7.30 -11.59 19.38
N GLU A 253 -6.69 -12.17 20.40
CA GLU A 253 -5.29 -11.91 20.82
C GLU A 253 -4.25 -12.46 19.83
N GLU A 254 -4.62 -13.40 18.95
CA GLU A 254 -3.69 -13.91 17.95
C GLU A 254 -3.12 -12.76 17.11
N PRO A 255 -1.79 -12.71 16.86
CA PRO A 255 -1.15 -11.57 16.21
C PRO A 255 -1.80 -11.16 14.88
N LYS A 256 -2.27 -12.15 14.13
CA LYS A 256 -2.97 -11.96 12.86
C LYS A 256 -4.32 -11.24 13.04
N ASN A 257 -5.10 -11.62 14.05
CA ASN A 257 -6.45 -11.11 14.29
C ASN A 257 -6.39 -9.75 15.01
N ALA A 258 -5.46 -9.59 15.95
CA ALA A 258 -5.16 -8.30 16.57
C ALA A 258 -4.70 -7.26 15.53
N THR A 259 -3.83 -7.65 14.59
CA THR A 259 -3.40 -6.73 13.50
C THR A 259 -4.59 -6.34 12.62
N MET A 260 -5.46 -7.30 12.27
CA MET A 260 -6.66 -7.04 11.48
C MET A 260 -7.61 -6.03 12.16
N LEU A 261 -7.82 -6.19 13.47
CA LEU A 261 -8.62 -5.25 14.26
C LEU A 261 -7.95 -3.87 14.36
N ALA A 262 -6.64 -3.82 14.53
CA ALA A 262 -5.89 -2.57 14.59
C ALA A 262 -5.98 -1.80 13.25
N ASP A 263 -5.93 -2.51 12.13
CA ASP A 263 -6.11 -1.92 10.79
C ASP A 263 -7.55 -1.38 10.61
N ALA A 264 -8.57 -2.13 11.02
CA ALA A 264 -9.96 -1.67 10.98
C ALA A 264 -10.19 -0.44 11.87
N LEU A 265 -9.57 -0.40 13.06
CA LEU A 265 -9.59 0.76 13.93
C LEU A 265 -8.89 1.96 13.29
N TYR A 266 -7.75 1.76 12.65
CA TYR A 266 -7.03 2.84 11.96
C TYR A 266 -7.82 3.42 10.79
N GLU A 267 -8.52 2.60 10.01
CA GLU A 267 -9.35 3.06 8.90
C GLU A 267 -10.53 3.92 9.35
N VAL A 268 -11.14 3.56 10.48
CA VAL A 268 -12.31 4.27 11.00
C VAL A 268 -11.92 5.50 11.82
N THR A 269 -10.87 5.40 12.63
CA THR A 269 -10.48 6.45 13.60
C THR A 269 -9.32 7.33 13.13
N GLY A 270 -8.56 6.91 12.10
CA GLY A 270 -7.33 7.56 11.66
C GLY A 270 -6.15 7.43 12.65
N ARG A 271 -6.33 6.71 13.77
CA ARG A 271 -5.34 6.57 14.84
C ARG A 271 -4.84 5.14 14.95
N ARG A 272 -3.52 4.98 15.12
CA ARG A 272 -2.93 3.66 15.39
C ARG A 272 -3.02 3.37 16.88
N LEU A 273 -4.06 2.63 17.26
CA LEU A 273 -4.27 2.22 18.64
C LEU A 273 -3.55 0.88 18.89
N ALA A 274 -2.77 0.82 19.96
CA ALA A 274 -2.31 -0.44 20.54
C ALA A 274 -3.52 -1.17 21.14
N LEU A 275 -3.58 -2.49 20.97
CA LEU A 275 -4.69 -3.31 21.46
C LEU A 275 -4.28 -4.06 22.72
N ALA A 276 -5.07 -3.89 23.77
CA ALA A 276 -5.07 -4.74 24.95
C ALA A 276 -6.40 -5.48 25.02
N PHE A 277 -6.37 -6.71 25.51
CA PHE A 277 -7.56 -7.56 25.62
C PHE A 277 -7.80 -7.91 27.09
N ALA A 278 -9.03 -7.70 27.55
CA ALA A 278 -9.44 -7.93 28.93
C ALA A 278 -10.67 -8.83 28.99
N VAL A 279 -10.91 -9.42 30.16
CA VAL A 279 -12.14 -10.14 30.49
C VAL A 279 -12.92 -9.28 31.47
N GLY A 280 -14.21 -9.09 31.22
CA GLY A 280 -15.06 -8.29 32.09
C GLY A 280 -15.48 -9.02 33.37
N GLU A 281 -15.61 -8.25 34.44
CA GLU A 281 -16.15 -8.71 35.73
C GLU A 281 -17.68 -8.48 35.76
N GLY A 282 -18.45 -9.58 35.82
CA GLY A 282 -19.91 -9.62 36.08
C GLY A 282 -20.76 -9.94 34.83
N ASP A 283 -21.79 -10.78 34.84
CA ASP A 283 -22.46 -11.56 35.88
C ASP A 283 -22.79 -12.95 35.31
N ALA A 284 -22.66 -14.00 36.12
CA ALA A 284 -22.98 -15.38 35.76
C ALA A 284 -24.49 -15.67 35.63
N GLU A 285 -25.29 -14.67 35.27
CA GLU A 285 -26.76 -14.79 35.13
C GLU A 285 -27.19 -14.34 33.74
N GLY A 286 -26.91 -15.20 32.78
CA GLY A 286 -27.30 -15.00 31.39
C GLY A 286 -26.75 -16.10 30.50
N ALA A 287 -26.73 -17.35 31.00
CA ALA A 287 -26.50 -18.51 30.16
C ALA A 287 -27.69 -18.64 29.20
N LEU A 288 -27.61 -17.93 28.06
CA LEU A 288 -28.23 -18.42 26.85
C LEU A 288 -27.44 -19.67 26.49
N GLU A 289 -28.03 -20.81 26.84
CA GLU A 289 -27.65 -22.13 26.31
C GLU A 289 -27.65 -22.03 24.78
N LEU A 290 -26.49 -21.73 24.21
CA LEU A 290 -26.26 -21.88 22.79
C LEU A 290 -25.81 -23.33 22.58
N ASP A 291 -26.80 -24.11 22.14
CA ASP A 291 -26.77 -25.49 21.63
C ASP A 291 -25.35 -26.02 21.36
N GLU A 292 -25.00 -27.09 22.07
CA GLU A 292 -24.08 -28.10 21.54
C GLU A 292 -24.55 -28.50 20.13
N PRO A 293 -23.66 -28.85 19.18
CA PRO A 293 -24.10 -29.32 17.87
C PRO A 293 -25.07 -30.48 18.07
N ALA A 294 -26.33 -30.24 17.73
CA ALA A 294 -27.45 -31.16 17.90
C ALA A 294 -27.02 -32.57 17.46
N GLY A 295 -26.99 -33.51 18.41
CA GLY A 295 -26.72 -34.92 18.09
C GLY A 295 -27.65 -35.40 16.99
N GLU A 296 -27.23 -36.39 16.20
CA GLU A 296 -27.93 -36.84 14.98
C GLU A 296 -29.45 -37.01 15.16
N ASP A 297 -29.90 -37.46 16.33
CA ASP A 297 -31.32 -37.64 16.68
C ASP A 297 -32.13 -36.32 16.62
N ARG A 298 -31.52 -35.21 17.04
CA ARG A 298 -32.16 -33.89 17.06
C ARG A 298 -32.19 -33.25 15.67
N ILE A 299 -31.19 -33.53 14.83
CA ILE A 299 -31.18 -33.15 13.41
C ILE A 299 -32.28 -33.90 12.65
N ILE A 300 -32.48 -35.19 12.96
CA ILE A 300 -33.53 -36.01 12.37
C ILE A 300 -34.92 -35.50 12.77
N GLU A 301 -35.10 -35.06 14.03
CA GLU A 301 -36.36 -34.49 14.51
C GLU A 301 -36.71 -33.17 13.80
N LEU A 302 -35.71 -32.29 13.58
CA LEU A 302 -35.86 -31.03 12.84
C LEU A 302 -36.22 -31.26 11.36
N LEU A 303 -35.55 -32.22 10.70
CA LEU A 303 -35.84 -32.58 9.31
C LEU A 303 -37.26 -33.14 9.12
N LYS A 304 -37.78 -33.90 10.10
CA LYS A 304 -39.16 -34.42 10.07
C LYS A 304 -40.19 -33.31 10.29
N THR A 305 -39.89 -32.34 11.16
CA THR A 305 -40.86 -31.32 11.60
C THR A 305 -40.95 -30.15 10.63
N ASP A 306 -39.82 -29.62 10.16
CA ASP A 306 -39.79 -28.41 9.32
C ASP A 306 -39.82 -28.70 7.82
N LEU A 307 -39.37 -29.89 7.41
CA LEU A 307 -39.21 -30.27 6.01
C LEU A 307 -40.10 -31.47 5.60
N ASP A 308 -41.03 -31.87 6.48
CA ASP A 308 -42.04 -32.93 6.27
C ASP A 308 -41.44 -34.24 5.75
N ALA A 309 -40.19 -34.53 6.16
CA ALA A 309 -39.43 -35.68 5.70
C ALA A 309 -39.95 -36.99 6.34
N ARG A 310 -40.03 -38.07 5.55
CA ARG A 310 -40.42 -39.41 6.02
C ARG A 310 -39.27 -40.38 5.88
N GLU A 311 -38.98 -41.12 6.94
CA GLU A 311 -38.02 -42.23 6.89
C GLU A 311 -38.53 -43.31 5.93
N ARG A 312 -37.64 -43.73 5.02
CA ARG A 312 -37.87 -44.88 4.15
C ARG A 312 -37.11 -46.05 4.73
N GLU A 313 -37.81 -47.11 5.12
CA GLU A 313 -37.16 -48.37 5.45
C GLU A 313 -36.42 -48.91 4.22
N PRO A 314 -35.16 -49.36 4.37
CA PRO A 314 -34.42 -49.99 3.29
C PRO A 314 -35.10 -51.32 2.93
N LYS A 315 -35.23 -51.57 1.62
CA LYS A 315 -35.85 -52.77 1.07
C LYS A 315 -34.86 -53.92 0.95
#